data_AF-D6RD50-F1
#
_entry.id   AF-D6RD50-F1
#
_cell.length_a   1.000
_cell.length_b   1.000
_cell.length_c   1.000
_cell.angle_alpha   90.00
_cell.angle_beta   90.00
_cell.angle_gamma   90.00
#
_symmetry.space_group_name_H-M   'P 1'
#
loop_
_entity.id
_entity.type
_entity.pdbx_description
1 polymer ?
#
loop_
_entity_poly.entity_id
_entity_poly.type
_entity_poly.pdbx_seq_one_letter_code
_entity_poly.pdbx_strand_id
1 'polypeptide(L)' 'MASLDDPGEVREGFLCPLCLKDLQSFYQLHSHYEEEHSGED' A
#
# COMPACT_ATOMS: atom_id res chain seq x y z
N MET A 1 -14.06 1.85 -26.69
CA MET A 1 -13.54 0.65 -25.99
C MET A 1 -13.91 0.85 -24.54
N ALA A 2 -14.88 0.08 -24.04
CA ALA A 2 -15.33 0.22 -22.65
C ALA A 2 -14.17 -0.15 -21.73
N SER A 3 -13.75 0.81 -20.90
CA SER A 3 -12.80 0.56 -19.83
C SER A 3 -13.41 -0.52 -18.94
N LEU A 4 -12.80 -1.70 -18.97
CA LEU A 4 -13.08 -2.77 -18.03
C LEU A 4 -12.65 -2.21 -16.67
N ASP A 5 -13.61 -1.62 -15.96
CA ASP A 5 -13.63 -1.64 -14.51
C ASP A 5 -13.70 -3.13 -14.16
N ASP A 6 -12.53 -3.77 -14.13
CA ASP A 6 -12.36 -5.11 -13.62
C ASP A 6 -12.51 -4.97 -12.10
N PRO A 7 -13.60 -5.47 -11.48
CA PRO A 7 -13.83 -5.32 -10.05
C PRO A 7 -12.88 -6.21 -9.21
N GLY A 8 -11.72 -6.58 -9.77
CA GLY A 8 -10.77 -7.54 -9.23
C GLY A 8 -9.30 -7.19 -9.48
N GLU A 9 -8.96 -6.02 -10.04
CA GLU A 9 -7.61 -5.50 -9.83
C GLU A 9 -7.52 -5.04 -8.37
N VAL A 10 -7.24 -5.98 -7.47
CA VAL A 10 -6.52 -5.61 -6.24
C VAL A 10 -5.34 -4.83 -6.74
N ARG A 11 -5.34 -3.51 -6.53
CA ARG A 11 -4.18 -2.67 -6.79
C ARG A 11 -3.12 -3.11 -5.79
N GLU A 12 -2.42 -4.19 -6.12
CA GLU A 12 -1.24 -4.70 -5.41
C GLU A 12 -0.07 -3.74 -5.72
N GLY A 13 -0.21 -2.49 -5.30
CA GLY A 13 0.87 -1.52 -5.17
C GLY A 13 1.52 -1.61 -3.79
N PHE A 14 2.57 -0.82 -3.53
CA PHE A 14 3.17 -0.76 -2.19
C PHE A 14 2.26 0.04 -1.23
N LEU A 15 1.05 -0.45 -1.00
CA LEU A 15 0.09 0.12 -0.08
C LEU A 15 0.40 -0.39 1.33
N CYS A 16 0.41 0.51 2.30
CA CYS A 16 0.50 0.10 3.69
C CYS A 16 -0.78 -0.62 4.13
N PRO A 17 -0.73 -1.85 4.65
CA PRO A 17 -1.94 -2.59 5.03
C PRO A 17 -2.66 -2.00 6.24
N LEU A 18 -1.98 -1.17 7.05
CA LEU A 18 -2.54 -0.58 8.27
C LEU A 18 -3.29 0.73 8.01
N CYS A 19 -2.78 1.56 7.10
CA CYS A 19 -3.35 2.89 6.83
C CYS A 19 -3.72 3.12 5.35
N LEU A 20 -3.51 2.12 4.48
CA LEU A 20 -3.77 2.15 3.04
C LEU A 20 -3.05 3.30 2.32
N LYS A 21 -1.91 3.74 2.85
CA LYS A 21 -1.08 4.78 2.24
C LYS A 21 -0.37 4.21 1.01
N ASP A 22 -0.56 4.88 -0.14
CA ASP A 22 0.17 4.59 -1.36
C ASP A 22 1.63 4.98 -1.22
N LEU A 23 2.51 4.00 -1.38
CA LEU A 23 3.94 4.18 -1.40
C LEU A 23 4.44 3.70 -2.76
N GLN A 24 5.53 4.30 -3.23
CA GLN A 24 5.99 4.10 -4.60
C GLN A 24 7.08 3.03 -4.69
N SER A 25 7.49 2.45 -3.56
CA SER A 25 8.57 1.46 -3.49
C SER A 25 8.52 0.67 -2.18
N PHE A 26 9.07 -0.55 -2.22
CA PHE A 26 9.21 -1.42 -1.04
C PHE A 26 9.94 -0.71 0.11
N TYR A 27 11.04 -0.01 -0.16
CA TYR A 27 11.81 0.69 0.87
C TYR A 27 11.00 1.78 1.58
N GLN A 28 10.16 2.52 0.83
CA GLN A 28 9.29 3.53 1.42
C GLN A 28 8.19 2.89 2.26
N LEU A 29 7.62 1.77 1.80
CA LEU A 29 6.65 1.00 2.57
C LEU A 29 7.24 0.45 3.87
N HIS A 30 8.43 -0.15 3.80
CA HIS A 30 9.13 -0.69 4.96
C HIS A 30 9.45 0.40 5.98
N SER A 31 10.09 1.50 5.56
CA SER A 31 10.42 2.62 6.44
C SER A 31 9.16 3.20 7.09
N HIS A 32 8.11 3.43 6.29
CA HIS A 32 6.83 3.93 6.80
C HIS A 32 6.21 3.00 7.83
N TYR A 33 6.20 1.69 7.56
CA TYR A 33 5.68 0.70 8.50
C TYR A 33 6.49 0.68 9.79
N GLU A 34 7.82 0.70 9.71
CA GLU A 34 8.67 0.72 10.91
C GLU A 34 8.50 2.02 11.70
N GLU A 35 8.62 3.19 11.07
CA GLU A 35 8.61 4.46 11.79
C GLU A 35 7.22 4.82 12.35
N GLU A 36 6.15 4.57 11.57
CA GLU A 36 4.80 5.02 11.93
C GLU A 36 3.97 3.92 12.62
N HIS A 37 4.33 2.65 12.43
CA HIS A 37 3.52 1.51 12.88
C HIS A 37 4.26 0.45 13.69
N SER A 38 5.61 0.44 13.75
CA SER A 38 6.34 -0.45 14.66
C SER A 38 6.47 0.09 16.09
N GLY A 39 5.81 1.23 16.37
CA GLY A 39 5.85 1.92 17.66
C GLY A 39 4.82 1.46 18.71
N GLU A 40 4.00 0.45 18.41
CA GLU A 40 3.05 -0.11 19.38
C GLU A 40 3.47 -1.55 19.70
N ASP A 41 3.84 -1.76 20.98
CA ASP A 41 4.39 -2.96 21.66
C ASP A 41 3.89 -4.34 21.19
#